data_AF-A0A1X0YF39-F1
#
_entry.id   AF-A0A1X0YF39-F1
#
_cell.length_a   1.000
_cell.length_b   1.000
_cell.length_c   1.000
_cell.angle_alpha   90.00
_cell.angle_beta   90.00
_cell.angle_gamma   90.00
#
_symmetry.space_group_name_H-M   'P 1'
#
loop_
_entity.id
_entity.type
_entity.pdbx_description
1 polymer ?
#
loop_
_entity_poly.entity_id
_entity_poly.type
_entity_poly.pdbx_seq_one_letter_code
_entity_poly.pdbx_strand_id
1 'polypeptide(L)'
;MEIAMGLEYWTKINREEGKAWAKPKILRKKTFEPLPMAVGRFVGPAFTDYVGDLLKWSEKFWDAYNNLKHSPNFEYDSSDISILADSGALLLQGALLNRIAQNKSLMIELCDSHRTQRLKASVQDLLNR
;
A
#
# COMPACT_ATOMS: atom_id res chain seq x y z
N MET A 1 -2.22 -12.39 0.53
CA MET A 1 -1.95 -11.28 1.50
C MET A 1 -0.52 -11.30 2.06
N GLU A 2 0.36 -12.19 1.57
CA GLU A 2 1.78 -12.26 1.94
C GLU A 2 2.51 -10.94 1.68
N ILE A 3 2.04 -10.16 0.70
CA ILE A 3 2.57 -8.83 0.39
C ILE A 3 2.49 -7.86 1.58
N ALA A 4 1.44 -7.94 2.40
CA ALA A 4 1.31 -7.11 3.59
C ALA A 4 2.44 -7.38 4.59
N MET A 5 2.82 -8.65 4.77
CA MET A 5 4.01 -9.02 5.55
C MET A 5 5.28 -8.47 4.91
N GLY A 6 5.42 -8.58 3.58
CA GLY A 6 6.55 -8.00 2.87
C GLY A 6 6.71 -6.50 3.11
N LEU A 7 5.61 -5.74 3.04
CA LEU A 7 5.57 -4.32 3.37
C LEU A 7 5.92 -4.05 4.85
N GLU A 8 5.39 -4.86 5.77
CA GLU A 8 5.66 -4.76 7.21
C GLU A 8 7.16 -4.93 7.50
N TYR A 9 7.76 -6.04 7.05
CA TYR A 9 9.18 -6.32 7.24
C TYR A 9 10.05 -5.26 6.58
N TRP A 10 9.76 -4.90 5.33
CA TRP A 10 10.56 -3.94 4.59
C TRP A 10 10.54 -2.55 5.24
N THR A 11 9.36 -2.10 5.68
CA THR A 11 9.22 -0.83 6.41
C THR A 11 9.95 -0.87 7.75
N LYS A 12 9.85 -1.98 8.48
CA LYS A 12 10.54 -2.16 9.77
C LYS A 12 12.06 -2.07 9.62
N ILE A 13 12.65 -2.81 8.69
CA ILE A 13 14.10 -2.80 8.46
C ILE A 13 14.58 -1.38 8.10
N ASN A 14 13.89 -0.70 7.17
CA ASN A 14 14.27 0.66 6.79
C ASN A 14 14.10 1.67 7.94
N ARG A 15 13.13 1.45 8.83
CA ARG A 15 12.97 2.27 10.03
C ARG A 15 14.14 2.07 10.99
N GLU A 16 14.56 0.82 11.20
CA GLU A 16 15.71 0.45 12.03
C GLU A 16 17.02 1.03 11.45
N GLU A 17 17.17 1.07 10.13
CA GLU A 17 18.25 1.77 9.42
C GLU A 17 18.14 3.32 9.47
N GLY A 18 17.13 3.86 10.15
CA GLY A 18 16.96 5.29 10.34
C GLY A 18 16.41 6.05 9.12
N LYS A 19 15.86 5.36 8.11
CA LYS A 19 15.28 6.01 6.93
C LYS A 19 14.06 6.85 7.32
N ALA A 20 14.12 8.15 7.04
CA ALA A 20 13.08 9.10 7.43
C ALA A 20 11.70 8.76 6.84
N TRP A 21 11.65 8.23 5.62
CA TRP A 21 10.39 7.90 4.94
C TRP A 21 9.58 6.80 5.66
N ALA A 22 10.27 5.86 6.32
CA ALA A 22 9.69 4.68 6.99
C ALA A 22 9.16 4.98 8.41
N LYS A 23 9.41 6.19 8.92
CA LYS A 23 8.86 6.65 10.20
C LYS A 23 7.38 7.02 10.02
N PRO A 24 6.49 6.53 10.90
CA PRO A 24 5.07 6.84 10.79
C PRO A 24 4.84 8.32 11.07
N LYS A 25 4.02 8.97 10.25
CA LYS A 25 3.55 10.33 10.50
C LYS A 25 2.31 10.31 11.41
N ILE A 26 2.15 11.39 12.17
CA ILE A 26 0.95 11.64 12.97
C ILE A 26 -0.11 12.25 12.04
N LEU A 27 -1.28 11.62 11.94
CA LEU A 27 -2.41 12.12 11.14
C LEU A 27 -3.31 13.06 11.95
N ARG A 28 -3.61 12.69 13.19
CA ARG A 28 -4.40 13.47 14.16
C ARG A 28 -3.88 13.21 15.56
N LYS A 29 -4.35 13.98 16.56
CA LYS A 29 -3.90 13.87 17.95
C LYS A 29 -3.89 12.40 18.41
N LYS A 30 -2.69 11.86 18.66
CA LYS A 30 -2.42 10.47 19.09
C LYS A 30 -2.82 9.36 18.08
N THR A 31 -3.00 9.68 16.80
CA THR A 31 -3.22 8.66 15.75
C THR A 31 -2.11 8.74 14.71
N PHE A 32 -1.44 7.62 14.49
CA PHE A 32 -0.43 7.47 13.45
C PHE A 32 -1.05 6.98 12.15
N GLU A 33 -0.38 7.25 11.03
CA GLU A 33 -0.75 6.67 9.75
C GLU A 33 -0.63 5.12 9.76
N PRO A 34 -1.50 4.40 9.03
CA PRO A 34 -1.32 2.97 8.83
C PRO A 34 0.03 2.68 8.15
N LEU A 35 0.63 1.52 8.44
CA LEU A 35 1.97 1.17 7.94
C LEU A 35 2.11 1.30 6.41
N PRO A 36 1.15 0.81 5.59
CA PRO A 36 1.24 0.93 4.12
C PRO A 36 1.30 2.37 3.62
N MET A 37 0.70 3.32 4.37
CA MET A 37 0.67 4.73 3.98
C MET A 37 2.07 5.33 3.93
N ALA A 38 2.97 4.93 4.83
CA ALA A 38 4.36 5.37 4.82
C ALA A 38 5.06 5.00 3.50
N VAL A 39 4.81 3.78 3.00
CA VAL A 39 5.34 3.30 1.71
C VAL A 39 4.68 4.04 0.55
N GLY A 40 3.36 4.23 0.58
CA GLY A 40 2.63 5.02 -0.43
C GLY A 40 3.21 6.43 -0.59
N ARG A 41 3.46 7.13 0.52
CA ARG A 41 4.12 8.45 0.50
C ARG A 41 5.55 8.39 -0.06
N PHE A 42 6.29 7.32 0.24
CA PHE A 42 7.66 7.14 -0.21
C PHE A 42 7.74 6.98 -1.74
N VAL A 43 6.89 6.12 -2.33
CA VAL A 43 6.90 5.87 -3.77
C VAL A 43 6.43 7.08 -4.59
N GLY A 44 5.65 7.98 -3.98
CA GLY A 44 5.25 9.26 -4.57
C GLY A 44 3.78 9.32 -5.01
N PRO A 45 3.37 10.45 -5.58
CA PRO A 45 1.95 10.75 -5.83
C PRO A 45 1.29 9.80 -6.84
N ALA A 46 2.05 9.22 -7.77
CA ALA A 46 1.50 8.29 -8.77
C ALA A 46 0.70 7.15 -8.15
N PHE A 47 1.15 6.60 -7.02
CA PHE A 47 0.37 5.57 -6.32
C PHE A 47 -0.88 6.11 -5.66
N THR A 48 -0.80 7.30 -5.03
CA THR A 48 -1.95 7.98 -4.44
C THR A 48 -3.03 8.21 -5.51
N ASP A 49 -2.64 8.73 -6.67
CA ASP A 49 -3.56 9.00 -7.78
C ASP A 49 -4.12 7.71 -8.38
N TYR A 50 -3.31 6.64 -8.38
CA TYR A 50 -3.74 5.31 -8.79
C TYR A 50 -4.83 4.76 -7.87
N VAL A 51 -4.62 4.76 -6.55
CA VAL A 51 -5.62 4.24 -5.60
C VAL A 51 -6.77 5.21 -5.33
N GLY A 52 -6.62 6.49 -5.67
CA GLY A 52 -7.61 7.54 -5.45
C GLY A 52 -7.51 8.19 -4.06
N ASP A 53 -7.59 7.38 -3.00
CA ASP A 53 -7.42 7.86 -1.62
C ASP A 53 -6.43 6.96 -0.86
N LEU A 54 -5.22 7.47 -0.67
CA LEU A 54 -4.15 6.70 -0.04
C LEU A 54 -4.46 6.33 1.42
N LEU A 55 -5.14 7.20 2.17
CA LEU A 55 -5.45 6.94 3.57
C LEU A 55 -6.48 5.81 3.66
N LYS A 56 -7.60 5.93 2.94
CA LYS A 56 -8.65 4.90 2.90
C LYS A 56 -8.10 3.56 2.41
N TRP A 57 -7.29 3.59 1.35
CA TRP A 57 -6.65 2.37 0.85
C TRP A 57 -5.75 1.73 1.91
N SER A 58 -4.93 2.54 2.59
CA SER A 58 -3.99 2.03 3.59
C SER A 58 -4.70 1.46 4.81
N GLU A 59 -5.79 2.08 5.26
CA GLU A 59 -6.64 1.57 6.34
C GLU A 59 -7.28 0.24 5.91
N LYS A 60 -7.97 0.20 4.76
CA LYS A 60 -8.65 -1.02 4.29
C LYS A 60 -7.68 -2.18 4.06
N PHE A 61 -6.51 -1.91 3.47
CA PHE A 61 -5.46 -2.91 3.27
C PHE A 61 -4.92 -3.45 4.60
N TRP A 62 -4.60 -2.55 5.53
CA TRP A 62 -3.99 -2.93 6.80
C TRP A 62 -4.97 -3.64 7.72
N ASP A 63 -6.22 -3.21 7.75
CA ASP A 63 -7.28 -3.84 8.53
C ASP A 63 -7.61 -5.23 7.97
N ALA A 64 -7.70 -5.38 6.64
CA ALA A 64 -7.88 -6.69 6.02
C ALA A 64 -6.76 -7.67 6.41
N TYR A 65 -5.50 -7.22 6.37
CA TYR A 65 -4.36 -8.02 6.79
C TYR A 65 -4.45 -8.44 8.27
N ASN A 66 -4.69 -7.48 9.16
CA ASN A 66 -4.75 -7.73 10.60
C ASN A 66 -5.93 -8.63 10.98
N ASN A 67 -7.09 -8.43 10.37
CA ASN A 67 -8.25 -9.27 10.61
C ASN A 67 -8.01 -10.71 10.14
N LEU A 68 -7.45 -10.91 8.94
CA LEU A 68 -7.08 -12.24 8.46
C LEU A 68 -6.05 -12.93 9.37
N LYS A 69 -5.14 -12.16 9.98
CA LYS A 69 -4.10 -12.67 10.88
C LYS A 69 -4.61 -13.01 12.28
N HIS A 70 -5.58 -12.27 12.80
CA HIS A 70 -5.94 -12.30 14.21
C HIS A 70 -7.38 -12.72 14.50
N SER A 71 -8.26 -12.75 13.50
CA SER A 71 -9.69 -13.00 13.66
C SER A 71 -10.11 -14.26 12.88
N PRO A 72 -10.22 -15.43 13.54
CA PRO A 72 -10.57 -16.69 12.88
C PRO A 72 -11.94 -16.68 12.16
N ASN A 73 -12.88 -15.87 12.64
CA ASN A 73 -14.23 -15.76 12.11
C ASN A 73 -14.43 -14.52 11.23
N PHE A 74 -13.35 -13.88 10.78
CA PHE A 74 -13.46 -12.73 9.89
C PHE A 74 -14.04 -13.17 8.55
N GLU A 75 -15.26 -12.70 8.25
CA GLU A 75 -15.86 -12.86 6.93
C GLU A 75 -15.31 -11.81 5.98
N TYR A 76 -14.92 -12.24 4.77
CA TYR A 76 -14.36 -11.35 3.76
C TYR A 76 -14.78 -11.78 2.36
N ASP A 77 -14.91 -10.80 1.48
CA ASP A 77 -15.01 -11.07 0.04
C ASP A 77 -13.61 -11.39 -0.50
N SER A 78 -13.45 -12.59 -1.05
CA SER A 78 -12.20 -13.03 -1.69
C SER A 78 -11.73 -12.09 -2.81
N SER A 79 -12.66 -11.47 -3.54
CA SER A 79 -12.37 -10.50 -4.60
C SER A 79 -11.77 -9.22 -4.01
N ASP A 80 -12.34 -8.71 -2.93
CA ASP A 80 -11.82 -7.52 -2.23
C ASP A 80 -10.40 -7.77 -1.72
N ILE A 81 -10.15 -8.94 -1.14
CA ILE A 81 -8.81 -9.33 -0.67
C ILE A 81 -7.83 -9.44 -1.84
N SER A 82 -8.24 -10.00 -2.98
CA SER A 82 -7.39 -10.06 -4.18
C SER A 82 -7.02 -8.66 -4.67
N ILE A 83 -7.99 -7.75 -4.78
CA ILE A 83 -7.77 -6.36 -5.23
C ILE A 83 -6.78 -5.64 -4.29
N LEU A 84 -6.94 -5.80 -2.97
CA LEU A 84 -6.03 -5.23 -1.98
C LEU A 84 -4.63 -5.86 -2.10
N ALA A 85 -4.54 -7.18 -2.22
CA ALA A 85 -3.26 -7.88 -2.35
C ALA A 85 -2.49 -7.45 -3.62
N ASP A 86 -3.17 -7.39 -4.77
CA ASP A 86 -2.57 -7.02 -6.06
C ASP A 86 -2.12 -5.55 -6.07
N SER A 87 -2.93 -4.64 -5.50
CA SER A 87 -2.52 -3.23 -5.37
C SER A 87 -1.39 -3.02 -4.36
N GLY A 88 -1.35 -3.83 -3.29
CA GLY A 88 -0.20 -3.89 -2.40
C GLY A 88 1.06 -4.41 -3.10
N ALA A 89 0.92 -5.37 -4.01
CA ALA A 89 2.04 -5.93 -4.77
C ALA A 89 2.65 -4.86 -5.69
N LEU A 90 1.79 -4.10 -6.37
CA LEU A 90 2.18 -2.95 -7.18
C LEU A 90 2.96 -1.91 -6.35
N LEU A 91 2.48 -1.60 -5.14
CA LEU A 91 3.14 -0.66 -4.22
C LEU A 91 4.55 -1.14 -3.83
N LEU A 92 4.67 -2.39 -3.37
CA LEU A 92 5.95 -2.94 -2.94
C LEU A 92 6.95 -3.04 -4.12
N GLN A 93 6.48 -3.50 -5.27
CA GLN A 93 7.30 -3.58 -6.48
C GLN A 93 7.80 -2.20 -6.91
N GLY A 94 6.92 -1.20 -6.96
CA GLY A 94 7.30 0.17 -7.29
C GLY A 94 8.30 0.76 -6.30
N ALA A 95 8.15 0.45 -5.00
CA ALA A 95 9.08 0.89 -3.97
C ALA A 95 10.49 0.29 -4.15
N LEU A 96 10.58 -1.00 -4.47
CA LEU A 96 11.85 -1.68 -4.72
C LEU A 96 12.51 -1.18 -6.00
N LEU A 97 11.74 -0.99 -7.07
CA LEU A 97 12.23 -0.45 -8.33
C LEU A 97 12.74 0.99 -8.20
N ASN A 98 11.97 1.85 -7.53
CA ASN A 98 12.40 3.23 -7.24
C ASN A 98 13.70 3.26 -6.42
N ARG A 99 13.88 2.32 -5.48
CA ARG A 99 15.13 2.19 -4.72
C ARG A 99 16.31 1.83 -5.62
N ILE A 100 16.13 0.96 -6.62
CA ILE A 100 17.20 0.61 -7.56
C ILE A 100 17.50 1.78 -8.49
N ALA A 101 16.46 2.42 -9.05
CA ALA A 101 16.59 3.52 -9.99
C ALA A 101 16.98 4.86 -9.35
N GLN A 102 16.91 4.98 -8.02
CA GLN A 102 17.13 6.21 -7.25
C GLN A 102 16.22 7.38 -7.69
N ASN A 103 15.06 7.08 -8.24
CA ASN A 103 14.06 8.05 -8.65
C ASN A 103 12.65 7.43 -8.59
N LYS A 104 11.62 8.19 -9.01
CA LYS A 104 10.21 7.76 -8.96
C LYS A 104 9.62 7.38 -10.32
N SER A 105 10.41 7.37 -11.39
CA SER A 105 9.89 7.16 -12.75
C SER A 105 9.26 5.78 -12.90
N LEU A 106 9.83 4.76 -12.27
CA LEU A 106 9.32 3.39 -12.39
C LEU A 106 7.95 3.22 -11.74
N MET A 107 7.66 3.91 -10.62
CA MET A 107 6.32 3.90 -10.06
C MET A 107 5.31 4.60 -10.98
N ILE A 108 5.71 5.71 -11.63
CA ILE A 108 4.86 6.41 -12.60
C ILE A 108 4.50 5.48 -13.76
N GLU A 109 5.50 4.86 -14.38
CA GLU A 109 5.30 3.93 -15.50
C GLU A 109 4.42 2.73 -15.12
N LEU A 110 4.57 2.18 -13.91
CA LEU A 110 3.74 1.10 -13.41
C LEU A 110 2.27 1.52 -13.22
N CYS A 111 2.04 2.71 -12.68
CA CYS A 111 0.69 3.25 -12.47
C CYS A 111 0.01 3.71 -13.76
N ASP A 112 0.76 4.16 -14.76
CA ASP A 112 0.22 4.60 -16.05
C ASP A 112 0.04 3.45 -17.05
N SER A 113 0.66 2.29 -16.79
CA SER A 113 0.56 1.12 -17.67
C SER A 113 -0.88 0.68 -17.94
N HIS A 114 -1.20 0.43 -19.21
CA HIS A 114 -2.48 -0.18 -19.59
C HIS A 114 -2.76 -1.52 -18.89
N ARG A 115 -1.70 -2.25 -18.48
CA ARG A 115 -1.83 -3.56 -17.81
C ARG A 115 -2.40 -3.44 -16.40
N THR A 116 -2.27 -2.29 -15.75
CA THR A 116 -2.73 -2.06 -14.37
C THR A 116 -4.05 -1.30 -14.32
N GLN A 117 -4.54 -0.75 -15.44
CA GLN A 117 -5.78 0.06 -15.48
C GLN A 117 -7.03 -0.66 -14.96
N ARG A 118 -7.17 -1.97 -15.21
CA ARG A 118 -8.30 -2.74 -14.66
C ARG A 118 -8.23 -2.80 -13.13
N LEU A 119 -7.04 -3.06 -12.58
CA LEU A 119 -6.81 -3.08 -11.14
C LEU A 119 -7.03 -1.68 -10.53
N LYS A 120 -6.63 -0.61 -11.21
CA LYS A 120 -6.91 0.77 -10.82
C LYS A 120 -8.41 0.99 -10.61
N ALA A 121 -9.21 0.67 -11.64
CA ALA A 121 -10.66 0.81 -11.57
C ALA A 121 -11.26 -0.04 -10.45
N SER A 122 -10.80 -1.29 -10.27
CA SER A 122 -11.27 -2.18 -9.20
C SER A 122 -10.92 -1.66 -7.80
N VAL A 123 -9.72 -1.11 -7.58
CA VAL A 123 -9.35 -0.47 -6.31
C VAL A 123 -10.23 0.75 -6.06
N GLN A 124 -10.39 1.62 -7.04
CA GLN A 124 -11.15 2.86 -6.84
C GLN A 124 -12.62 2.57 -6.56
N ASP A 125 -13.21 1.59 -7.26
CA ASP A 125 -14.56 1.10 -6.96
C ASP A 125 -14.64 0.53 -5.53
N LEU A 126 -13.68 -0.32 -5.14
CA LEU A 126 -13.60 -0.90 -3.80
C LEU A 126 -13.56 0.13 -2.67
N LEU A 127 -12.92 1.28 -2.88
CA LEU A 127 -12.80 2.34 -1.86
C LEU A 127 -14.01 3.28 -1.80
N ASN A 128 -14.92 3.19 -2.79
CA ASN A 128 -16.13 4.01 -2.88
C ASN A 128 -17.40 3.25 -2.46
N ARG A 129 -17.29 1.96 -2.18
CA ARG A 129 -18.34 1.13 -1.57
C ARG A 129 -18.37 1.35 -0.05
#